data_AF-A0A6P6XY43-F1
#
_entry.id   AF-A0A6P6XY43-F1
#
_cell.length_a   1.000
_cell.length_b   1.000
_cell.length_c   1.000
_cell.angle_alpha   90.00
_cell.angle_beta   90.00
_cell.angle_gamma   90.00
#
_symmetry.space_group_name_H-M   'P 1'
#
loop_
_entity.id
_entity.type
_entity.pdbx_description
1 polymer ?
#
loop_
_entity_poly.entity_id
_entity_poly.type
_entity_poly.pdbx_seq_one_letter_code
_entity_poly.pdbx_strand_id
1 'polypeptide(L)'
;MDISILGCHINRSISAPIHNKTNQSLQPRATPVAGYFSQAIDIIAILHVFSTYLRCKQIEYYIKRVIPESKNLNVNNPETIKILHQKNYQTFIYAILSGIGFNSMGNFGSFQHLGEHGIGATLMFLTIPFLFAQKYIAEKLYECDQIESRPISMTIVTYIVSIGWPLISTIFVCSLLIHSSLMDWFNQDLRLNFPNDSPAFYLYRFAIILEWLVIMSYTIMFFIITKRMKLFKHWNRIVY
;
A
#
# COMPACT_ATOMS: atom_id res chain seq x y z
N MET A 1 -77.54 -17.27 -23.00
CA MET A 1 -78.68 -16.51 -22.44
C MET A 1 -78.21 -16.09 -21.06
N ASP A 2 -77.69 -14.90 -20.83
CA ASP A 2 -78.02 -13.58 -21.40
C ASP A 2 -77.22 -13.11 -22.63
N ILE A 3 -77.86 -12.18 -23.32
CA ILE A 3 -77.50 -11.47 -24.55
C ILE A 3 -77.34 -9.98 -24.17
N SER A 4 -76.60 -9.25 -25.02
CA SER A 4 -76.62 -7.78 -25.23
C SER A 4 -75.52 -6.95 -24.55
N ILE A 5 -74.90 -5.93 -25.17
CA ILE A 5 -74.98 -5.37 -26.53
C ILE A 5 -73.68 -4.57 -26.81
N LEU A 6 -73.33 -4.56 -28.08
CA LEU A 6 -72.39 -3.71 -28.82
C LEU A 6 -72.42 -2.21 -28.42
N GLY A 7 -71.25 -1.58 -28.40
CA GLY A 7 -71.12 -0.12 -28.31
C GLY A 7 -69.76 0.35 -28.86
N CYS A 8 -69.65 0.39 -30.18
CA CYS A 8 -68.53 1.00 -30.90
C CYS A 8 -68.69 2.53 -30.88
N HIS A 9 -67.67 3.27 -30.45
CA HIS A 9 -67.39 4.59 -31.03
C HIS A 9 -65.91 4.94 -30.90
N ILE A 10 -65.31 5.13 -32.06
CA ILE A 10 -63.97 5.65 -32.31
C ILE A 10 -63.92 7.12 -31.85
N ASN A 11 -62.87 7.50 -31.13
CA ASN A 11 -62.33 8.84 -31.25
C ASN A 11 -60.80 8.81 -31.19
N ARG A 12 -60.17 9.11 -32.33
CA ARG A 12 -58.76 9.45 -32.45
C ARG A 12 -58.58 10.89 -31.96
N SER A 13 -57.61 11.14 -31.10
CA SER A 13 -56.76 12.34 -31.18
C SER A 13 -55.52 12.17 -30.31
N ILE A 14 -54.35 12.12 -30.96
CA ILE A 14 -53.29 13.14 -30.89
C ILE A 14 -52.28 12.89 -29.75
N SER A 15 -51.20 12.22 -30.15
CA SER A 15 -49.79 12.42 -29.77
C SER A 15 -49.45 13.13 -28.44
N ALA A 16 -48.75 12.39 -27.58
CA ALA A 16 -47.62 12.94 -26.81
C ALA A 16 -46.49 11.88 -26.79
N PRO A 17 -45.24 12.23 -27.12
CA PRO A 17 -44.13 11.30 -26.98
C PRO A 17 -43.85 11.12 -25.48
N ILE A 18 -43.92 9.88 -25.02
CA ILE A 18 -43.40 9.52 -23.70
C ILE A 18 -41.89 9.74 -23.76
N HIS A 19 -41.45 10.86 -23.21
CA HIS A 19 -40.05 11.12 -22.91
C HIS A 19 -39.55 9.98 -22.02
N ASN A 20 -38.68 9.16 -22.59
CA ASN A 20 -37.82 8.23 -21.88
C ASN A 20 -37.09 9.00 -20.78
N LYS A 21 -37.62 8.98 -19.55
CA LYS A 21 -36.86 9.35 -18.36
C LYS A 21 -35.81 8.26 -18.18
N THR A 22 -34.67 8.53 -18.79
CA THR A 22 -33.33 8.19 -18.28
C THR A 22 -33.38 7.37 -17.00
N ASN A 23 -33.11 6.07 -17.13
CA ASN A 23 -32.43 5.30 -16.11
C ASN A 23 -31.09 6.00 -15.82
N GLN A 24 -31.12 7.08 -15.05
CA GLN A 24 -29.97 7.47 -14.25
C GLN A 24 -29.83 6.34 -13.23
N SER A 25 -29.05 5.34 -13.63
CA SER A 25 -28.47 4.36 -12.73
C SER A 25 -28.05 5.09 -11.46
N LEU A 26 -28.63 4.71 -10.32
CA LEU A 26 -28.14 5.12 -9.02
C LEU A 26 -26.65 4.78 -9.00
N GLN A 27 -25.78 5.76 -9.23
CA GLN A 27 -24.41 5.63 -8.81
C GLN A 27 -24.46 5.52 -7.29
N PRO A 28 -23.99 4.42 -6.69
CA PRO A 28 -23.92 4.34 -5.25
C PRO A 28 -23.05 5.51 -4.80
N ARG A 29 -23.64 6.45 -4.05
CA ARG A 29 -22.89 7.55 -3.45
C ARG A 29 -21.77 6.90 -2.66
N ALA A 30 -20.51 7.19 -3.03
CA ALA A 30 -19.35 6.72 -2.30
C ALA A 30 -19.58 7.00 -0.81
N THR A 31 -19.55 5.96 0.01
CA THR A 31 -19.80 6.12 1.44
C THR A 31 -18.68 6.99 2.02
N PRO A 32 -18.99 7.99 2.88
CA PRO A 32 -18.00 8.95 3.37
C PRO A 32 -16.82 8.27 4.09
N VAL A 33 -17.02 7.07 4.62
CA VAL A 33 -16.00 6.23 5.26
C VAL A 33 -14.85 5.86 4.30
N ALA A 34 -15.16 5.52 3.04
CA ALA A 34 -14.12 5.23 2.05
C ALA A 34 -13.27 6.48 1.73
N GLY A 35 -13.91 7.66 1.73
CA GLY A 35 -13.21 8.94 1.57
C GLY A 35 -12.23 9.24 2.71
N TYR A 36 -12.64 9.03 3.97
CA TYR A 36 -11.76 9.26 5.12
C TYR A 36 -10.57 8.30 5.17
N PHE A 37 -10.80 7.01 4.85
CA PHE A 37 -9.70 6.04 4.80
C PHE A 37 -8.69 6.40 3.71
N SER A 38 -9.16 6.79 2.52
CA SER A 38 -8.29 7.22 1.43
C SER A 38 -7.42 8.43 1.81
N GLN A 39 -8.05 9.47 2.39
CA GLN A 39 -7.32 10.66 2.86
C GLN A 39 -6.30 10.33 3.96
N ALA A 40 -6.61 9.40 4.85
CA ALA A 40 -5.67 8.95 5.87
C ALA A 40 -4.44 8.28 5.25
N ILE A 41 -4.65 7.44 4.22
CA ILE A 41 -3.55 6.81 3.47
C ILE A 41 -2.69 7.87 2.77
N ASP A 42 -3.31 8.88 2.16
CA ASP A 42 -2.57 9.98 1.51
C ASP A 42 -1.65 10.72 2.49
N ILE A 43 -2.18 11.06 3.67
CA ILE A 43 -1.40 11.71 4.73
C ILE A 43 -0.26 10.80 5.18
N ILE A 44 -0.52 9.51 5.40
CA ILE A 44 0.50 8.54 5.79
C ILE A 44 1.61 8.43 4.74
N ALA A 45 1.27 8.39 3.45
CA ALA A 45 2.25 8.32 2.37
C ALA A 45 3.11 9.58 2.28
N ILE A 46 2.52 10.77 2.41
CA ILE A 46 3.26 12.04 2.44
C ILE A 46 4.23 12.05 3.64
N LEU A 47 3.74 11.68 4.83
CA LEU A 47 4.57 11.60 6.03
C LEU A 47 5.67 10.54 5.90
N HIS A 48 5.42 9.43 5.21
CA HIS A 48 6.42 8.40 4.92
C HIS A 48 7.56 8.94 4.06
N VAL A 49 7.24 9.63 2.96
CA VAL A 49 8.22 10.24 2.07
C VAL A 49 9.02 11.31 2.80
N PHE A 50 8.34 12.20 3.54
CA PHE A 50 8.99 13.26 4.29
C PHE A 50 9.91 12.71 5.40
N SER A 51 9.44 11.71 6.16
CA SER A 51 10.26 11.05 7.18
C SER A 51 11.49 10.36 6.57
N THR A 52 11.32 9.74 5.40
CA THR A 52 12.43 9.11 4.69
C THR A 52 13.44 10.15 4.19
N TYR A 53 12.97 11.30 3.68
CA TYR A 53 13.86 12.40 3.30
C TYR A 53 14.74 12.86 4.48
N LEU A 54 14.13 13.12 5.65
CA LEU A 54 14.88 13.49 6.86
C LEU A 54 15.86 12.40 7.28
N ARG A 55 15.42 11.13 7.21
CA ARG A 55 16.27 9.97 7.48
C ARG A 55 17.45 9.91 6.52
N CYS A 56 17.26 10.21 5.24
CA CYS A 56 18.34 10.22 4.25
C CYS A 56 19.37 11.30 4.54
N LYS A 57 18.94 12.48 5.02
CA LYS A 57 19.85 13.56 5.44
C LYS A 57 20.65 13.19 6.69
N GLN A 58 20.00 12.55 7.66
CA GLN A 58 20.69 11.98 8.83
C GLN A 58 21.77 10.96 8.42
N ILE A 59 21.43 10.02 7.53
CA ILE A 59 22.37 8.99 7.04
C ILE A 59 23.52 9.64 6.26
N GLU A 60 23.23 10.62 5.41
CA GLU A 60 24.25 11.35 4.65
C GLU A 60 25.25 12.05 5.57
N TYR A 61 24.78 12.64 6.67
CA TYR A 61 25.65 13.21 7.70
C TYR A 61 26.57 12.15 8.29
N TYR A 62 26.04 10.98 8.69
CA TYR A 62 26.87 9.90 9.22
C TYR A 62 27.93 9.44 8.24
N ILE A 63 27.56 9.22 6.98
CA ILE A 63 28.49 8.76 5.94
C ILE A 63 29.62 9.77 5.70
N LYS A 64 29.31 11.06 5.69
CA LYS A 64 30.29 12.12 5.36
C LYS A 64 31.15 12.55 6.55
N ARG A 65 30.63 12.48 7.77
CA ARG A 65 31.25 13.10 8.95
C ARG A 65 31.63 12.12 10.04
N VAL A 66 30.92 11.00 10.19
CA VAL A 66 31.13 10.10 11.34
C VAL A 66 31.85 8.82 10.94
N ILE A 67 31.41 8.15 9.87
CA ILE A 67 32.04 6.91 9.37
C ILE A 67 33.53 7.10 9.06
N PRO A 68 33.98 8.19 8.40
CA PRO A 68 35.40 8.39 8.10
C PRO A 68 36.29 8.52 9.33
N GLU A 69 35.72 8.91 10.47
CA GLU A 69 36.43 9.04 11.75
C GLU A 69 36.42 7.73 12.56
N SER A 70 35.65 6.71 12.12
CA SER A 70 35.54 5.44 12.83
C SER A 70 36.82 4.61 12.72
N LYS A 71 37.17 3.95 13.83
CA LYS A 71 38.29 2.99 13.89
C LYS A 71 37.95 1.64 13.28
N ASN A 72 36.67 1.36 13.02
CA ASN A 72 36.24 0.10 12.43
C ASN A 72 36.45 0.11 10.90
N LEU A 73 37.58 -0.44 10.46
CA LEU A 73 37.96 -0.51 9.03
C LEU A 73 36.97 -1.33 8.16
N ASN A 74 36.19 -2.23 8.76
CA ASN A 74 35.16 -2.98 8.03
C ASN A 74 34.00 -2.08 7.59
N VAL A 75 33.82 -0.92 8.23
CA VAL A 75 32.82 0.09 7.84
C VAL A 75 33.48 1.30 7.21
N ASN A 76 34.60 1.76 7.77
CA ASN A 76 35.42 2.85 7.25
C ASN A 76 36.33 2.37 6.11
N ASN A 77 35.70 1.96 5.00
CA ASN A 77 36.40 1.67 3.75
C ASN A 77 35.62 2.25 2.56
N PRO A 78 36.31 2.57 1.45
CA PRO A 78 35.69 3.24 0.31
C PRO A 78 34.52 2.46 -0.30
N GLU A 79 34.60 1.12 -0.32
CA GLU A 79 33.57 0.26 -0.89
C GLU A 79 32.27 0.31 -0.07
N THR A 80 32.37 0.15 1.25
CA THR A 80 31.21 0.20 2.16
C THR A 80 30.57 1.59 2.15
N ILE A 81 31.37 2.66 2.16
CA ILE A 81 30.88 4.03 2.05
C ILE A 81 30.10 4.24 0.74
N LYS A 82 30.62 3.73 -0.39
CA LYS A 82 29.93 3.78 -1.68
C LYS A 82 28.59 3.04 -1.65
N ILE A 83 28.56 1.83 -1.07
CA ILE A 83 27.33 1.04 -0.92
C ILE A 83 26.31 1.79 -0.05
N LEU A 84 26.75 2.40 1.05
CA LEU A 84 25.89 3.16 1.94
C LEU A 84 25.27 4.38 1.23
N HIS A 85 26.03 5.11 0.43
CA HIS A 85 25.48 6.19 -0.40
C HIS A 85 24.42 5.69 -1.39
N GLN A 86 24.72 4.59 -2.09
CA GLN A 86 23.77 3.98 -3.03
C GLN A 86 22.50 3.51 -2.34
N LYS A 87 22.62 2.82 -1.20
CA LYS A 87 21.47 2.35 -0.42
C LYS A 87 20.64 3.50 0.13
N ASN A 88 21.29 4.57 0.60
CA ASN A 88 20.59 5.76 1.09
C ASN A 88 19.75 6.40 -0.03
N TYR A 89 20.33 6.58 -1.22
CA TYR A 89 19.62 7.09 -2.39
C TYR A 89 18.48 6.16 -2.82
N GLN A 90 18.73 4.86 -2.89
CA GLN A 90 17.71 3.84 -3.19
C GLN A 90 16.53 3.92 -2.21
N THR A 91 16.79 4.09 -0.91
CA THR A 91 15.71 4.17 0.07
C THR A 91 14.80 5.37 -0.16
N PHE A 92 15.34 6.51 -0.59
CA PHE A 92 14.52 7.67 -0.90
C PHE A 92 13.63 7.42 -2.13
N ILE A 93 14.19 6.88 -3.21
CA ILE A 93 13.44 6.54 -4.42
C ILE A 93 12.34 5.51 -4.12
N TYR A 94 12.67 4.45 -3.38
CA TYR A 94 11.69 3.44 -3.02
C TYR A 94 10.57 3.97 -2.14
N ALA A 95 10.85 4.91 -1.21
CA ALA A 95 9.81 5.52 -0.39
C ALA A 95 8.87 6.41 -1.20
N ILE A 96 9.37 7.16 -2.19
CA ILE A 96 8.52 7.94 -3.11
C ILE A 96 7.62 7.00 -3.90
N LEU A 97 8.21 5.98 -4.54
CA LEU A 97 7.46 5.06 -5.39
C LEU A 97 6.46 4.22 -4.58
N SER A 98 6.84 3.72 -3.40
CA SER A 98 5.90 3.01 -2.52
C SER A 98 4.81 3.94 -1.99
N GLY A 99 5.13 5.20 -1.68
CA GLY A 99 4.15 6.22 -1.30
C GLY A 99 3.11 6.46 -2.38
N ILE A 100 3.53 6.56 -3.65
CA ILE A 100 2.61 6.61 -4.81
C ILE A 100 1.78 5.32 -4.86
N GLY A 101 2.39 4.16 -4.63
CA GLY A 101 1.70 2.87 -4.55
C GLY A 101 0.58 2.86 -3.51
N PHE A 102 0.86 3.29 -2.28
CA PHE A 102 -0.13 3.39 -1.20
C PHE A 102 -1.27 4.35 -1.55
N ASN A 103 -0.95 5.55 -2.09
CA ASN A 103 -1.99 6.50 -2.52
C ASN A 103 -2.88 5.89 -3.60
N SER A 104 -2.30 5.21 -4.59
CA SER A 104 -3.08 4.56 -5.63
C SER A 104 -3.99 3.46 -5.07
N MET A 105 -3.52 2.67 -4.12
CA MET A 105 -4.33 1.62 -3.46
C MET A 105 -5.48 2.20 -2.63
N GLY A 106 -5.28 3.36 -1.99
CA GLY A 106 -6.31 4.05 -1.21
C GLY A 106 -7.38 4.72 -2.07
N ASN A 107 -6.98 5.32 -3.20
CA ASN A 107 -7.85 6.18 -4.00
C ASN A 107 -8.49 5.48 -5.22
N PHE A 108 -7.82 4.50 -5.82
CA PHE A 108 -8.33 3.80 -7.00
C PHE A 108 -8.91 2.44 -6.60
N GLY A 109 -10.24 2.34 -6.64
CA GLY A 109 -10.93 1.07 -6.38
C GLY A 109 -10.64 0.04 -7.48
N SER A 110 -10.34 -1.21 -7.09
CA SER A 110 -10.00 -2.31 -8.01
C SER A 110 -11.07 -2.65 -9.05
N PHE A 111 -12.32 -2.23 -8.84
CA PHE A 111 -13.44 -2.48 -9.75
C PHE A 111 -13.52 -1.50 -10.92
N GLN A 112 -13.26 -0.21 -10.66
CA GLN A 112 -13.42 0.86 -11.63
C GLN A 112 -12.09 1.20 -12.31
N HIS A 113 -10.99 1.00 -11.58
CA HIS A 113 -9.65 1.45 -11.93
C HIS A 113 -8.65 0.31 -11.74
N LEU A 114 -8.90 -0.82 -12.40
CA LEU A 114 -8.08 -2.03 -12.28
C LEU A 114 -6.61 -1.74 -12.63
N GLY A 115 -6.35 -1.09 -13.76
CA GLY A 115 -4.99 -0.79 -14.21
C GLY A 115 -4.22 0.02 -13.18
N GLU A 116 -4.84 1.09 -12.69
CA GLU A 116 -4.27 1.99 -11.68
C GLU A 116 -4.07 1.28 -10.34
N HIS A 117 -5.02 0.44 -9.92
CA HIS A 117 -4.91 -0.35 -8.70
C HIS A 117 -3.79 -1.40 -8.80
N GLY A 118 -3.64 -2.06 -9.94
CA GLY A 118 -2.56 -3.02 -10.20
C GLY A 118 -1.17 -2.37 -10.24
N ILE A 119 -1.07 -1.17 -10.81
CA ILE A 119 0.17 -0.36 -10.75
C ILE A 119 0.45 0.03 -9.29
N GLY A 120 -0.56 0.48 -8.56
CA GLY A 120 -0.46 0.83 -7.14
C GLY A 120 0.06 -0.33 -6.28
N ALA A 121 -0.54 -1.51 -6.44
CA ALA A 121 -0.13 -2.74 -5.77
C ALA A 121 1.33 -3.08 -6.10
N THR A 122 1.72 -3.03 -7.37
CA THR A 122 3.09 -3.29 -7.83
C THR A 122 4.09 -2.33 -7.17
N LEU A 123 3.79 -1.04 -7.14
CA LEU A 123 4.65 -0.04 -6.52
C LEU A 123 4.76 -0.21 -5.00
N MET A 124 3.70 -0.67 -4.33
CA MET A 124 3.71 -0.97 -2.90
C MET A 124 4.77 -2.04 -2.53
N PHE A 125 5.04 -3.01 -3.41
CA PHE A 125 6.10 -4.01 -3.19
C PHE A 125 7.50 -3.40 -3.09
N LEU A 126 7.73 -2.17 -3.58
CA LEU A 126 9.01 -1.46 -3.40
C LEU A 126 9.31 -1.13 -1.93
N THR A 127 8.35 -1.31 -1.03
CA THR A 127 8.59 -1.25 0.42
C THR A 127 9.54 -2.37 0.89
N ILE A 128 9.59 -3.51 0.19
CA ILE A 128 10.50 -4.63 0.51
C ILE A 128 11.97 -4.21 0.31
N PRO A 129 12.42 -3.80 -0.90
CA PRO A 129 13.80 -3.37 -1.09
C PRO A 129 14.13 -2.10 -0.28
N PHE A 130 13.15 -1.23 0.01
CA PHE A 130 13.29 -0.15 0.99
C PHE A 130 13.70 -0.67 2.38
N LEU A 131 12.96 -1.63 2.93
CA LEU A 131 13.21 -2.19 4.26
C LEU A 131 14.57 -2.89 4.33
N PHE A 132 14.95 -3.67 3.31
CA PHE A 132 16.27 -4.30 3.25
C PHE A 132 17.40 -3.27 3.21
N ALA A 133 17.24 -2.19 2.45
CA ALA A 133 18.25 -1.14 2.39
C ALA A 133 18.36 -0.37 3.72
N GLN A 134 17.23 -0.03 4.38
CA GLN A 134 17.25 0.57 5.71
C GLN A 134 17.86 -0.37 6.75
N LYS A 135 17.57 -1.68 6.70
CA LYS A 135 18.19 -2.72 7.55
C LYS A 135 19.69 -2.71 7.40
N TYR A 136 20.19 -2.82 6.17
CA TYR A 136 21.61 -2.82 5.89
C TYR A 136 22.30 -1.55 6.43
N ILE A 137 21.72 -0.38 6.17
CA ILE A 137 22.27 0.89 6.68
C ILE A 137 22.33 0.88 8.20
N ALA A 138 21.26 0.47 8.87
CA ALA A 138 21.23 0.43 10.33
C ALA A 138 22.20 -0.59 10.94
N GLU A 139 22.46 -1.71 10.27
CA GLU A 139 23.48 -2.68 10.68
C GLU A 139 24.88 -2.05 10.59
N LYS A 140 25.19 -1.35 9.50
CA LYS A 140 26.47 -0.65 9.34
C LYS A 140 26.66 0.52 10.31
N LEU A 141 25.60 1.25 10.62
CA LEU A 141 25.65 2.30 11.65
C LEU A 141 25.80 1.72 13.07
N TYR A 142 25.33 0.49 13.32
CA TYR A 142 25.60 -0.21 14.57
C TYR A 142 27.05 -0.72 14.64
N GLU A 143 27.57 -1.28 13.55
CA GLU A 143 28.98 -1.71 13.44
C GLU A 143 29.96 -0.52 13.54
N CYS A 144 29.55 0.65 13.06
CA CYS A 144 30.29 1.90 13.20
C CYS A 144 30.10 2.48 14.60
N ASP A 145 30.89 2.00 15.56
CA ASP A 145 30.96 2.53 16.93
C ASP A 145 29.60 2.66 17.64
N GLN A 146 28.62 1.83 17.25
CA GLN A 146 27.27 1.82 17.80
C GLN A 146 26.55 3.18 17.75
N ILE A 147 26.76 3.95 16.67
CA ILE A 147 26.06 5.22 16.43
C ILE A 147 24.54 5.05 16.56
N GLU A 148 24.02 3.89 16.12
CA GLU A 148 22.63 3.52 16.30
C GLU A 148 22.48 2.15 16.98
N SER A 149 21.32 1.92 17.60
CA SER A 149 20.95 0.62 18.14
C SER A 149 20.81 -0.46 17.05
N ARG A 150 21.20 -1.69 17.37
CA ARG A 150 21.05 -2.87 16.51
C ARG A 150 19.63 -2.99 15.94
N PRO A 151 19.43 -3.23 14.63
CA PRO A 151 18.12 -3.16 13.98
C PRO A 151 17.23 -4.41 14.15
N ILE A 152 17.14 -4.99 15.35
CA ILE A 152 16.39 -6.23 15.59
C ILE A 152 14.91 -6.10 15.16
N SER A 153 14.20 -5.09 15.66
CA SER A 153 12.79 -4.88 15.31
C SER A 153 12.59 -4.59 13.81
N MET A 154 13.55 -3.90 13.18
CA MET A 154 13.48 -3.62 11.74
C MET A 154 13.69 -4.88 10.91
N THR A 155 14.58 -5.77 11.35
CA THR A 155 14.77 -7.10 10.74
C THR A 155 13.50 -7.93 10.81
N ILE A 156 12.81 -7.95 11.97
CA ILE A 156 11.55 -8.67 12.13
C ILE A 156 10.49 -8.12 11.15
N VAL A 157 10.30 -6.80 11.12
CA VAL A 157 9.34 -6.15 10.20
C VAL A 157 9.72 -6.43 8.73
N THR A 158 11.00 -6.39 8.39
CA THR A 158 11.49 -6.70 7.03
C THR A 158 11.04 -8.09 6.60
N TYR A 159 11.18 -9.11 7.47
CA TYR A 159 10.74 -10.46 7.13
C TYR A 159 9.23 -10.60 7.09
N ILE A 160 8.50 -9.98 8.01
CA ILE A 160 7.02 -9.97 7.98
C ILE A 160 6.52 -9.43 6.65
N VAL A 161 7.03 -8.29 6.19
CA VAL A 161 6.60 -7.66 4.93
C VAL A 161 7.08 -8.46 3.71
N SER A 162 8.32 -8.93 3.72
CA SER A 162 8.92 -9.62 2.56
C SER A 162 8.35 -11.01 2.31
N ILE A 163 7.91 -11.70 3.37
CA ILE A 163 7.27 -13.02 3.26
C ILE A 163 5.75 -12.85 3.17
N GLY A 164 5.19 -11.93 3.96
CA GLY A 164 3.75 -11.71 4.07
C GLY A 164 3.11 -11.35 2.74
N TRP A 165 3.59 -10.32 2.03
CA TRP A 165 2.94 -9.89 0.79
C TRP A 165 2.93 -10.96 -0.32
N PRO A 166 4.05 -11.65 -0.62
CA PRO A 166 4.02 -12.76 -1.57
C PRO A 166 3.08 -13.90 -1.14
N LEU A 167 3.07 -14.24 0.15
CA LEU A 167 2.20 -15.29 0.69
C LEU A 167 0.72 -14.92 0.53
N ILE A 168 0.33 -13.71 0.94
CA ILE A 168 -1.02 -13.18 0.80
C ILE A 168 -1.47 -13.20 -0.67
N SER A 169 -0.62 -12.68 -1.56
CA SER A 169 -0.91 -12.64 -3.00
C SER A 169 -1.13 -14.06 -3.56
N THR A 170 -0.31 -15.02 -3.14
CA THR A 170 -0.44 -16.43 -3.54
C THR A 170 -1.75 -17.03 -3.02
N ILE A 171 -2.12 -16.79 -1.75
CA ILE A 171 -3.36 -17.30 -1.18
C ILE A 171 -4.58 -16.69 -1.88
N PHE A 172 -4.55 -15.39 -2.20
CA PHE A 172 -5.62 -14.75 -2.98
C PHE A 172 -5.77 -15.36 -4.36
N VAL A 173 -4.66 -15.54 -5.10
CA VAL A 173 -4.66 -16.20 -6.41
C VAL A 173 -5.24 -17.61 -6.31
N CYS A 174 -4.80 -18.42 -5.34
CA CYS A 174 -5.33 -19.77 -5.12
C CYS A 174 -6.82 -19.77 -4.77
N SER A 175 -7.27 -18.87 -3.90
CA SER A 175 -8.68 -18.73 -3.53
C SER A 175 -9.55 -18.45 -4.75
N LEU A 176 -9.14 -17.52 -5.61
CA LEU A 176 -9.86 -17.17 -6.83
C LEU A 176 -9.88 -18.31 -7.85
N LEU A 177 -8.75 -19.00 -8.05
CA LEU A 177 -8.65 -20.14 -8.96
C LEU A 177 -9.48 -21.35 -8.50
N ILE A 178 -9.59 -21.58 -7.19
CA ILE A 178 -10.44 -22.64 -6.62
C ILE A 178 -11.91 -22.31 -6.81
N HIS A 179 -12.28 -21.03 -6.72
CA HIS A 179 -13.65 -20.60 -6.92
C HIS A 179 -14.08 -20.73 -8.38
N SER A 180 -13.26 -20.22 -9.31
CA SER A 180 -13.57 -20.19 -10.74
C SER A 180 -12.41 -19.63 -11.57
N SER A 181 -12.13 -18.33 -11.46
CA SER A 181 -11.19 -17.58 -12.29
C SER A 181 -10.57 -16.41 -11.53
N LEU A 182 -9.42 -15.92 -12.01
CA LEU A 182 -8.82 -14.69 -11.46
C LEU A 182 -9.66 -13.44 -11.72
N MET A 183 -10.49 -13.46 -12.78
CA MET A 183 -11.32 -12.31 -13.15
C MET A 183 -12.46 -12.07 -12.14
N ASP A 184 -12.81 -13.10 -11.37
CA ASP A 184 -13.84 -13.06 -10.35
C ASP A 184 -13.49 -12.12 -9.19
N TRP A 185 -12.21 -11.77 -9.00
CA TRP A 185 -11.80 -10.71 -8.09
C TRP A 185 -12.45 -9.35 -8.42
N PHE A 186 -12.69 -9.10 -9.70
CA PHE A 186 -13.31 -7.87 -10.19
C PHE A 186 -14.84 -7.91 -10.17
N ASN A 187 -15.43 -9.03 -9.72
CA ASN A 187 -16.85 -9.12 -9.50
C ASN A 187 -17.17 -8.68 -8.05
N GLN A 188 -17.71 -7.46 -7.92
CA GLN A 188 -18.05 -6.89 -6.62
C GLN A 188 -19.12 -7.71 -5.88
N ASP A 189 -20.12 -8.20 -6.60
CA ASP A 189 -21.21 -8.98 -6.00
C ASP A 189 -20.69 -10.30 -5.44
N LEU A 190 -19.73 -10.92 -6.13
CA LEU A 190 -19.08 -12.13 -5.66
C LEU A 190 -18.23 -11.88 -4.41
N ARG A 191 -17.48 -10.77 -4.34
CA ARG A 191 -16.68 -10.46 -3.15
C ARG A 191 -17.52 -10.16 -1.92
N LEU A 192 -18.66 -9.51 -2.10
CA LEU A 192 -19.59 -9.20 -1.00
C LEU A 192 -20.37 -10.44 -0.55
N ASN A 193 -20.70 -11.32 -1.48
CA ASN A 193 -21.53 -12.51 -1.24
C ASN A 193 -20.75 -13.80 -1.50
N PHE A 194 -19.47 -13.83 -1.10
CA PHE A 194 -18.59 -14.95 -1.40
C PHE A 194 -19.14 -16.22 -0.71
N PRO A 195 -19.38 -17.34 -1.43
CA PRO A 195 -20.08 -18.49 -0.88
C PRO A 195 -19.37 -19.08 0.34
N ASN A 196 -20.04 -19.09 1.49
CA ASN A 196 -19.44 -19.43 2.78
C ASN A 196 -19.18 -20.94 2.99
N ASP A 197 -19.70 -21.76 2.10
CA ASP A 197 -19.54 -23.21 2.02
C ASP A 197 -18.35 -23.64 1.14
N SER A 198 -17.74 -22.71 0.40
CA SER A 198 -16.61 -23.00 -0.49
C SER A 198 -15.26 -22.99 0.25
N PRO A 199 -14.33 -23.92 -0.04
CA PRO A 199 -12.94 -23.84 0.42
C PRO A 199 -12.25 -22.51 0.05
N ALA A 200 -12.63 -21.92 -1.09
CA ALA A 200 -12.11 -20.63 -1.53
C ALA A 200 -12.42 -19.49 -0.55
N PHE A 201 -13.57 -19.53 0.13
CA PHE A 201 -13.98 -18.52 1.12
C PHE A 201 -13.06 -18.50 2.33
N TYR A 202 -12.70 -19.68 2.85
CA TYR A 202 -11.80 -19.79 3.99
C TYR A 202 -10.40 -19.27 3.66
N LEU A 203 -9.90 -19.61 2.46
CA LEU A 203 -8.62 -19.07 1.97
C LEU A 203 -8.66 -17.55 1.78
N TYR A 204 -9.75 -17.01 1.22
CA TYR A 204 -9.96 -15.57 1.05
C TYR A 204 -9.91 -14.85 2.41
N ARG A 205 -10.69 -15.33 3.39
CA ARG A 205 -10.73 -14.74 4.73
C ARG A 205 -9.38 -14.83 5.43
N PHE A 206 -8.68 -15.94 5.29
CA PHE A 206 -7.33 -16.10 5.84
C PHE A 206 -6.34 -15.10 5.21
N ALA A 207 -6.39 -14.91 3.88
CA ALA A 207 -5.58 -13.90 3.20
C ALA A 207 -5.87 -12.48 3.69
N ILE A 208 -7.14 -12.12 3.88
CA ILE A 208 -7.54 -10.81 4.44
C ILE A 208 -7.01 -10.62 5.86
N ILE A 209 -7.09 -11.65 6.73
CA ILE A 209 -6.53 -11.56 8.08
C ILE A 209 -5.01 -11.32 8.03
N LEU A 210 -4.30 -12.08 7.19
CA LEU A 210 -2.85 -11.90 7.00
C LEU A 210 -2.51 -10.52 6.44
N GLU A 211 -3.28 -10.02 5.47
CA GLU A 211 -3.13 -8.68 4.91
C GLU A 211 -3.18 -7.60 6.00
N TRP A 212 -4.19 -7.64 6.88
CA TRP A 212 -4.28 -6.70 7.99
C TRP A 212 -3.11 -6.82 8.96
N LEU A 213 -2.62 -8.04 9.24
CA LEU A 213 -1.43 -8.22 10.09
C LEU A 213 -0.18 -7.62 9.46
N VAL A 214 0.01 -7.76 8.15
CA VAL A 214 1.12 -7.13 7.42
C VAL A 214 0.96 -5.61 7.42
N ILE A 215 -0.24 -5.09 7.18
CA ILE A 215 -0.51 -3.63 7.23
C ILE A 215 -0.17 -3.06 8.61
N MET A 216 -0.56 -3.73 9.70
CA MET A 216 -0.24 -3.28 11.06
C MET A 216 1.27 -3.22 11.33
N SER A 217 2.07 -4.05 10.64
CA SER A 217 3.54 -4.01 10.78
C SER A 217 4.17 -2.71 10.26
N TYR A 218 3.51 -1.99 9.35
CA TYR A 218 3.99 -0.67 8.91
C TYR A 218 3.96 0.38 10.00
N THR A 219 3.01 0.31 10.92
CA THR A 219 2.99 1.19 12.11
C THR A 219 4.26 1.00 12.93
N ILE A 220 4.69 -0.26 13.11
CA ILE A 220 5.93 -0.59 13.82
C ILE A 220 7.14 -0.04 13.05
N MET A 221 7.15 -0.16 11.71
CA MET A 221 8.19 0.44 10.86
C MET A 221 8.33 1.95 11.11
N PHE A 222 7.22 2.70 11.12
CA PHE A 222 7.24 4.15 11.35
C PHE A 222 7.81 4.50 12.72
N PHE A 223 7.43 3.77 13.78
CA PHE A 223 8.00 3.98 15.11
C PHE A 223 9.51 3.71 15.16
N ILE A 224 10.00 2.68 14.47
CA ILE A 224 11.43 2.36 14.40
C ILE A 224 12.21 3.51 13.75
N ILE A 225 11.76 3.98 12.58
CA ILE A 225 12.43 5.06 11.84
C ILE A 225 12.39 6.35 12.67
N THR A 226 11.24 6.70 13.23
CA THR A 226 11.06 7.89 14.06
C THR A 226 11.98 7.86 15.29
N LYS A 227 12.10 6.71 15.96
CA LYS A 227 13.02 6.56 17.10
C LYS A 227 14.48 6.82 16.70
N ARG A 228 14.92 6.28 15.55
CA ARG A 228 16.29 6.50 15.05
C ARG A 228 16.57 7.96 14.70
N MET A 229 15.58 8.65 14.11
CA MET A 229 15.66 10.09 13.84
C MET A 229 15.71 10.91 15.13
N LYS A 230 14.88 10.57 16.12
CA LYS A 230 14.84 11.26 17.42
C LYS A 230 16.18 11.16 18.17
N LEU A 231 16.90 10.05 18.04
CA LEU A 231 18.19 9.85 18.71
C LEU A 231 19.34 10.66 18.06
N PHE A 232 19.13 11.21 16.86
CA PHE A 232 20.12 12.04 16.21
C PHE A 232 20.22 13.42 16.88
N LYS A 233 21.41 13.76 17.38
CA LYS A 233 21.66 15.01 18.10
C LYS A 233 22.17 16.16 17.23
N HIS A 234 22.47 15.90 15.95
CA HIS A 234 23.14 16.87 15.07
C HIS A 234 22.23 17.46 13.99
N TRP A 235 20.92 17.55 14.27
CA TRP A 235 19.95 18.17 13.34
C TRP A 235 20.34 19.61 12.96
N ASN A 236 20.98 20.35 13.87
CA ASN A 236 21.49 21.70 13.64
C ASN A 236 22.70 21.78 12.70
N ARG A 237 23.33 20.64 12.35
CA ARG A 237 24.49 20.57 11.46
C ARG A 237 24.14 20.07 10.06
N ILE A 238 22.89 19.70 9.83
CA ILE A 238 22.39 19.38 8.49
C ILE A 238 22.09 20.71 7.79
N VAL A 239 22.85 20.99 6.73
CA VAL A 239 22.57 22.12 5.83
C VAL A 239 21.56 21.65 4.78
N TYR A 240 20.45 22.37 4.66
CA TYR A 240 19.36 22.08 3.74
C TYR A 240 19.63 22.57 2.33
#